data_AF-A0A7C4SC18-F1
#
_entry.id   AF-A0A7C4SC18-F1
#
_cell.length_a   1.000
_cell.length_b   1.000
_cell.length_c   1.000
_cell.angle_alpha   90.00
_cell.angle_beta   90.00
_cell.angle_gamma   90.00
#
_symmetry.space_group_name_H-M   'P 1'
#
loop_
_entity.id
_entity.type
_entity.pdbx_description
1 polymer ?
#
loop_
_entity_poly.entity_id
_entity_poly.type
_entity_poly.pdbx_seq_one_letter_code
_entity_poly.pdbx_strand_id
1 'polypeptide(L)' 'MKMKEVREKAKALGLKNTFGLSKTELIRRIQRAEGNFDCFGKAEDFCDQWECCFREDCLGSSPSS' A
#
# COMPACT_ATOMS: atom_id res chain seq x y z
N MET A 1 -1.22 -7.00 4.77
CA MET A 1 -2.62 -6.46 4.81
C MET A 1 -3.54 -7.16 3.81
N LYS A 2 -4.78 -7.51 4.19
CA LYS A 2 -5.78 -8.12 3.28
C LYS A 2 -6.50 -7.06 2.42
N MET A 3 -6.98 -7.45 1.24
CA MET A 3 -7.70 -6.56 0.29
C MET A 3 -8.89 -5.82 0.93
N LYS A 4 -9.61 -6.48 1.85
CA LYS A 4 -10.71 -5.86 2.61
C LYS A 4 -10.23 -4.63 3.38
N GLU A 5 -9.12 -4.74 4.09
CA GLU A 5 -8.62 -3.66 4.95
C GLU A 5 -8.06 -2.50 4.15
N VAL A 6 -7.43 -2.80 3.00
CA VAL A 6 -7.00 -1.77 2.05
C VAL A 6 -8.19 -0.91 1.62
N ARG A 7 -9.33 -1.53 1.30
CA ARG A 7 -10.54 -0.79 0.91
C ARG A 7 -11.09 0.08 2.03
N GLU A 8 -11.09 -0.42 3.26
CA GLU A 8 -11.52 0.33 4.45
C GLU A 8 -10.64 1.57 4.67
N LYS A 9 -9.31 1.41 4.60
CA LYS A 9 -8.36 2.54 4.69
C LYS A 9 -8.61 3.58 3.60
N ALA A 10 -8.76 3.13 2.35
CA ALA A 10 -9.03 4.04 1.24
C ALA A 10 -10.32 4.84 1.46
N LYS A 11 -11.37 4.19 1.97
CA LYS A 11 -12.64 4.86 2.31
C LYS A 11 -12.47 5.84 3.46
N ALA A 12 -11.71 5.50 4.49
CA ALA A 12 -11.43 6.38 5.63
C ALA A 12 -10.69 7.66 5.21
N LEU A 13 -9.82 7.57 4.20
CA LEU A 13 -9.13 8.73 3.60
C LEU A 13 -10.00 9.52 2.60
N GLY A 14 -11.24 9.11 2.37
CA GLY A 14 -12.14 9.77 1.41
C GLY A 14 -11.83 9.48 -0.06
N LEU A 15 -11.07 8.42 -0.37
CA LEU A 15 -10.76 8.06 -1.76
C LEU A 15 -12.01 7.55 -2.48
N LYS A 16 -12.34 8.23 -3.59
CA LYS A 16 -13.44 7.87 -4.49
C LYS A 16 -12.94 7.06 -5.69
N ASN A 17 -13.85 6.38 -6.40
CA ASN A 17 -13.50 5.53 -7.56
C ASN A 17 -12.53 4.40 -7.24
N THR A 18 -12.75 3.70 -6.14
CA THR A 18 -11.95 2.53 -5.75
C THR A 18 -12.50 1.20 -6.29
N PHE A 19 -13.66 1.25 -6.94
CA PHE A 19 -14.33 0.10 -7.55
C PHE A 19 -13.58 -0.35 -8.81
N GLY A 20 -13.33 -1.66 -8.95
CA GLY A 20 -12.56 -2.23 -10.06
C GLY A 20 -11.04 -2.07 -9.96
N LEU A 21 -10.52 -1.37 -8.93
CA LEU A 21 -9.08 -1.26 -8.72
C LEU A 21 -8.50 -2.53 -8.10
N SER A 22 -7.30 -2.89 -8.55
CA SER A 22 -6.48 -3.94 -7.93
C SER A 22 -5.95 -3.49 -6.57
N LYS A 23 -5.55 -4.46 -5.71
CA LYS A 23 -4.98 -4.20 -4.38
C LYS A 23 -3.82 -3.20 -4.46
N THR A 24 -2.92 -3.42 -5.41
CA THR A 24 -1.76 -2.56 -5.67
C THR A 24 -2.17 -1.11 -5.88
N GLU A 25 -3.17 -0.88 -6.73
CA GLU A 25 -3.56 0.47 -7.11
C GLU A 25 -4.30 1.21 -5.99
N LEU A 26 -5.07 0.47 -5.19
CA LEU A 26 -5.63 1.00 -3.96
C LEU A 26 -4.55 1.43 -2.97
N ILE A 27 -3.54 0.59 -2.75
CA ILE A 27 -2.44 0.89 -1.81
C ILE A 27 -1.68 2.12 -2.27
N ARG A 28 -1.33 2.21 -3.56
CA ARG A 28 -0.65 3.38 -4.13
C ARG A 28 -1.41 4.69 -3.90
N ARG A 29 -2.74 4.64 -4.04
CA ARG A 29 -3.60 5.81 -3.76
C ARG A 29 -3.61 6.18 -2.29
N ILE A 30 -3.66 5.18 -1.40
CA ILE A 30 -3.57 5.39 0.05
C ILE A 30 -2.22 6.02 0.42
N GLN A 31 -1.11 5.49 -0.10
CA GLN A 31 0.22 6.05 0.12
C GLN A 31 0.25 7.53 -0.23
N ARG A 32 -0.18 7.89 -1.45
CA ARG A 32 -0.24 9.29 -1.89
C ARG A 32 -1.12 10.16 -1.00
N ALA A 33 -2.28 9.65 -0.56
CA ALA A 33 -3.18 10.35 0.34
C ALA A 33 -2.57 10.56 1.74
N GLU A 34 -1.72 9.64 2.19
CA GLU A 34 -0.94 9.77 3.44
C GLU A 34 0.33 10.63 3.26
N GLY A 35 0.63 11.11 2.04
CA GLY A 35 1.85 11.88 1.73
C GLY A 35 3.08 11.02 1.40
N ASN A 36 2.87 9.71 1.23
CA ASN A 36 3.89 8.74 0.85
C ASN A 36 3.97 8.55 -0.68
N PHE A 37 5.13 8.09 -1.18
CA PHE A 37 5.30 7.78 -2.60
C PHE A 37 4.65 6.42 -2.94
N ASP A 38 4.12 6.27 -4.17
CA ASP A 38 3.46 5.05 -4.65
C ASP A 38 4.43 3.91 -5.01
N CYS A 39 5.35 3.60 -4.11
CA CYS A 39 6.36 2.56 -4.29
C CYS A 39 5.79 1.13 -4.21
N PHE A 40 4.52 0.96 -3.84
CA PHE A 40 3.94 -0.36 -3.66
C PHE A 40 3.96 -1.20 -4.95
N GLY A 41 4.55 -2.40 -4.84
CA GLY A 41 4.78 -3.33 -5.97
C GLY A 41 5.84 -2.87 -6.98
N LYS A 42 6.63 -1.84 -6.65
CA LYS A 42 7.81 -1.40 -7.42
C LYS A 42 9.09 -1.38 -6.60
N ALA A 43 9.00 -1.23 -5.28
CA ALA A 43 10.16 -1.30 -4.40
C ALA A 43 10.68 -2.74 -4.36
N GLU A 44 11.85 -2.97 -4.96
CA GLU A 44 12.48 -4.29 -5.03
C GLU A 44 13.51 -4.52 -3.91
N ASP A 45 14.17 -3.48 -3.41
CA ASP A 45 15.37 -3.65 -2.56
C ASP A 45 15.36 -2.83 -1.26
N PHE A 46 14.99 -1.55 -1.32
CA PHE A 46 15.03 -0.66 -0.17
C PHE A 46 13.82 0.27 -0.10
N CYS A 47 13.28 0.45 1.10
CA CYS A 47 12.20 1.40 1.39
C CYS A 47 12.50 2.13 2.70
N ASP A 48 12.84 3.41 2.55
CA ASP A 48 13.09 4.40 3.61
C ASP A 48 11.81 4.97 4.24
N GLN A 49 10.62 4.55 3.78
CA GLN A 49 9.35 4.96 4.37
C GLN A 49 8.99 4.10 5.59
N TRP A 50 9.61 4.38 6.72
CA TRP A 50 9.41 3.65 7.99
C TRP A 50 7.97 3.76 8.53
N GLU A 51 7.29 4.86 8.24
CA GLU A 51 5.89 5.10 8.66
C GLU A 51 4.85 4.44 7.75
N CYS A 52 5.28 3.82 6.63
CA CYS A 52 4.36 3.22 5.68
C CYS A 52 3.79 1.90 6.22
N CYS A 53 2.47 1.86 6.47
CA CYS A 53 1.77 0.64 6.90
C CYS A 53 1.83 -0.54 5.90
N PHE A 54 2.29 -0.29 4.66
CA PHE A 54 2.37 -1.31 3.61
C PHE A 54 3.79 -1.83 3.40
N ARG A 55 4.78 -1.33 4.16
CA ARG A 55 6.19 -1.68 4.00
C ARG A 55 6.44 -3.18 4.06
N GLU A 56 5.85 -3.88 5.03
CA GLU A 56 6.00 -5.34 5.18
C GLU A 56 5.41 -6.13 3.98
N ASP A 57 4.27 -5.68 3.47
CA ASP A 57 3.60 -6.28 2.31
C ASP A 57 4.38 -5.97 1.01
N CYS A 58 5.14 -4.86 0.98
CA CYS A 58 5.91 -4.38 -0.16
C CYS A 58 7.30 -5.00 -0.24
N LEU A 59 8.00 -5.11 0.90
CA LEU A 59 9.29 -5.78 1.03
C LEU A 59 9.14 -7.31 1.07
N GLY A 60 7.90 -7.80 1.01
CA GLY A 60 7.51 -9.17 0.72
C GLY A 60 8.45 -10.20 1.32
N SER A 61 8.22 -10.53 2.60
CA SER A 61 8.85 -11.62 3.37
C SER A 61 9.88 -12.40 2.55
N SER A 62 11.13 -11.92 2.50
CA SER A 62 12.24 -12.84 2.28
C SER A 62 12.01 -13.98 3.27
N PRO A 63 11.92 -15.25 2.84
CA PRO A 63 11.84 -16.33 3.79
C PRO A 63 13.11 -16.24 4.64
N SER A 64 12.99 -15.71 5.85
CA SER A 64 14.01 -15.92 6.87
C SER A 64 13.93 -17.38 7.24
N SER A 65 14.82 -18.15 6.59
CA SER A 65 15.31 -19.49 6.93
C SER A 65 14.36 -20.67 6.78
#